data_AF-A0A821AAR8-F1
#
_entry.id   AF-A0A821AAR8-F1
#
_cell.length_a   1.000
_cell.length_b   1.000
_cell.length_c   1.000
_cell.angle_alpha   90.00
_cell.angle_beta   90.00
_cell.angle_gamma   90.00
#
_symmetry.space_group_name_H-M   'P 1'
#
loop_
_entity.id
_entity.type
_entity.pdbx_description
1 polymer ?
#
loop_
_entity_poly.entity_id
_entity_poly.type
_entity_poly.pdbx_seq_one_letter_code
_entity_poly.pdbx_strand_id
1 'polypeptide(L)'
;MITVNLDGSLQATKDETMTLKIVASGTPKPDIVWMKGSNEIKPNDRVHETKENHDDDDYIYTLVISHVEPEDQGEYSAKISNIGESLVSNKCKVTVS
;
A
#
# COMPACT_ATOMS: atom_id res chain seq x y z
N MET A 1 -4.94 -16.96 1.31
CA MET A 1 -3.47 -16.98 1.54
C MET A 1 -2.93 -15.77 0.80
N ILE A 2 -2.30 -14.81 1.48
CA ILE A 2 -1.85 -13.55 0.86
C ILE A 2 -0.62 -13.82 0.00
N THR A 3 -0.63 -13.38 -1.26
CA THR A 3 0.38 -13.80 -2.24
C THR A 3 1.39 -12.70 -2.62
N VAL A 4 1.17 -11.42 -2.28
CA VAL A 4 2.15 -10.37 -2.58
C VAL A 4 2.23 -9.32 -1.47
N ASN A 5 3.39 -9.27 -0.82
CA ASN A 5 3.73 -8.28 0.20
C ASN A 5 4.58 -7.15 -0.40
N LEU A 6 4.54 -5.97 0.22
CA LEU A 6 5.53 -4.92 0.00
C LEU A 6 6.88 -5.44 0.52
N ASP A 7 7.76 -5.93 -0.35
CA ASP A 7 9.07 -6.45 0.05
C ASP A 7 10.20 -5.60 -0.54
N GLY A 8 11.24 -5.38 0.26
CA GLY A 8 12.44 -4.64 -0.11
C GLY A 8 12.34 -3.12 0.06
N SER A 9 12.92 -2.40 -0.90
CA SER A 9 13.06 -0.95 -0.88
C SER A 9 12.62 -0.32 -2.19
N LEU A 10 11.98 0.83 -2.12
CA LEU A 10 11.62 1.65 -3.26
C LEU A 10 12.42 2.95 -3.21
N GLN A 11 13.12 3.27 -4.30
CA GLN A 11 13.68 4.60 -4.50
C GLN A 11 12.68 5.43 -5.30
N ALA A 12 12.11 6.45 -4.68
CA ALA A 12 11.24 7.41 -5.32
C ALA A 12 12.03 8.67 -5.70
N THR A 13 11.63 9.32 -6.79
CA THR A 13 12.24 10.58 -7.23
C THR A 13 11.37 11.72 -6.77
N LYS A 14 11.98 12.80 -6.26
CA LYS A 14 11.25 14.02 -5.93
C LYS A 14 10.45 14.54 -7.14
N ASP A 15 9.26 15.07 -6.88
CA ASP A 15 8.31 15.64 -7.85
C ASP A 15 7.69 14.63 -8.83
N GLU A 16 8.13 13.35 -8.82
CA GLU A 16 7.52 12.26 -9.57
C GLU A 16 6.39 11.59 -8.79
N THR A 17 5.79 10.54 -9.38
CA THR A 17 4.77 9.73 -8.72
C THR A 17 5.37 8.40 -8.28
N MET A 18 5.15 8.02 -7.02
CA MET A 18 5.45 6.67 -6.54
C MET A 18 4.18 5.83 -6.44
N THR A 19 4.35 4.51 -6.51
CA THR A 19 3.23 3.56 -6.42
C THR A 19 3.63 2.34 -5.59
N LEU A 20 2.79 1.99 -4.63
CA LEU A 20 2.90 0.74 -3.86
C LEU A 20 1.69 -0.14 -4.18
N LYS A 21 1.92 -1.43 -4.36
CA LYS A 21 0.88 -2.39 -4.71
C LYS A 21 0.95 -3.61 -3.80
N ILE A 22 -0.21 -4.09 -3.36
CA ILE A 22 -0.34 -5.40 -2.74
C ILE A 22 -1.48 -6.19 -3.38
N VAL A 23 -1.40 -7.51 -3.27
CA VAL A 23 -2.48 -8.41 -3.64
C VAL A 23 -2.99 -9.06 -2.35
N ALA A 24 -4.29 -8.96 -2.11
CA ALA A 24 -4.93 -9.66 -0.99
C ALA A 24 -6.10 -10.50 -1.49
N SER A 25 -6.16 -11.73 -1.00
CA SER A 25 -7.19 -12.71 -1.32
C SER A 25 -8.20 -12.83 -0.20
N GLY A 26 -9.48 -12.91 -0.52
CA GLY A 26 -10.51 -13.20 0.47
C GLY A 26 -11.94 -13.03 -0.04
N THR A 27 -12.84 -13.81 0.56
CA THR A 27 -14.28 -13.68 0.35
C THR A 27 -14.97 -13.50 1.70
N PRO A 28 -15.65 -12.37 1.96
CA PRO A 28 -15.79 -11.16 1.13
C PRO A 28 -14.46 -10.45 0.79
N LYS A 29 -14.52 -9.51 -0.16
CA LYS A 29 -13.38 -8.66 -0.56
C LYS A 29 -12.69 -8.06 0.69
N PRO A 30 -11.37 -8.25 0.89
CA PRO A 30 -10.66 -7.67 2.02
C PRO A 30 -10.70 -6.14 2.03
N ASP A 31 -10.58 -5.56 3.20
CA ASP A 31 -10.29 -4.13 3.35
C ASP A 31 -8.82 -3.90 3.66
N ILE A 32 -8.32 -2.72 3.26
CA ILE A 32 -6.93 -2.31 3.45
C ILE A 32 -6.86 -0.94 4.10
N VAL A 33 -5.87 -0.75 4.96
CA VAL A 33 -5.44 0.55 5.49
C VAL A 33 -3.93 0.67 5.26
N TRP A 34 -3.52 1.67 4.48
CA TRP A 34 -2.11 1.96 4.26
C TRP A 34 -1.49 2.70 5.45
N MET A 35 -0.25 2.33 5.77
CA MET A 35 0.46 2.83 6.94
C MET A 35 1.83 3.34 6.51
N LYS A 36 2.25 4.46 7.09
CA LYS A 36 3.63 4.94 7.08
C LYS A 36 4.16 4.96 8.52
N GLY A 37 5.07 4.04 8.83
CA GLY A 37 5.46 3.73 10.20
C GLY A 37 4.23 3.27 11.01
N SER A 38 3.85 4.07 12.02
CA SER A 38 2.65 3.84 12.84
C SER A 38 1.43 4.63 12.40
N ASN A 39 1.57 5.53 11.42
CA ASN A 39 0.53 6.48 11.05
C ASN A 39 -0.26 5.97 9.85
N GLU A 40 -1.59 6.06 9.95
CA GLU A 40 -2.47 5.79 8.82
C GLU A 40 -2.29 6.87 7.75
N ILE A 41 -2.18 6.42 6.51
CA ILE A 41 -2.15 7.29 5.34
C ILE A 41 -3.59 7.58 4.95
N LYS A 42 -3.92 8.85 4.77
CA LYS A 42 -5.27 9.28 4.37
C LYS A 42 -5.22 9.88 2.97
N PRO A 43 -6.23 9.61 2.12
CA PRO A 43 -6.36 10.23 0.82
C PRO A 43 -6.37 11.76 0.91
N ASN A 44 -5.75 12.42 -0.06
CA ASN A 44 -5.72 13.86 -0.24
C ASN A 44 -5.43 14.18 -1.72
N ASP A 45 -5.13 15.44 -2.05
CA ASP A 45 -4.87 15.87 -3.43
C ASP A 45 -3.67 15.17 -4.09
N ARG A 46 -2.70 14.67 -3.30
CA ARG A 46 -1.53 13.92 -3.76
C ARG A 46 -1.68 12.41 -3.59
N VAL A 47 -2.49 11.97 -2.63
CA VAL A 47 -2.56 10.59 -2.17
C VAL A 47 -3.87 9.96 -2.62
N HIS A 48 -3.76 8.93 -3.45
CA HIS A 48 -4.90 8.21 -4.01
C HIS A 48 -4.77 6.70 -3.81
N GLU A 49 -5.91 6.04 -3.67
CA GLU A 49 -5.98 4.59 -3.47
C GLU A 49 -6.93 3.98 -4.49
N THR A 50 -6.52 2.86 -5.11
CA THR A 50 -7.39 2.07 -5.99
C THR A 50 -7.53 0.65 -5.48
N LYS A 51 -8.70 0.06 -5.75
CA LYS A 51 -9.04 -1.33 -5.42
C LYS A 51 -9.58 -1.99 -6.68
N GLU A 52 -8.83 -2.91 -7.25
CA GLU A 52 -9.17 -3.60 -8.51
C GLU A 52 -9.43 -5.07 -8.25
N ASN A 53 -10.40 -5.66 -8.95
CA ASN A 53 -10.58 -7.11 -8.95
C ASN A 53 -9.52 -7.72 -9.87
N HIS A 54 -8.92 -8.82 -9.45
CA HIS A 54 -7.92 -9.53 -10.23
C HIS A 54 -8.49 -10.88 -10.71
N ASP A 55 -8.18 -11.98 -10.03
CA ASP A 55 -8.61 -13.35 -10.36
C ASP A 55 -9.29 -14.01 -9.15
N ASP A 56 -10.31 -14.84 -9.38
CA ASP A 56 -11.08 -15.53 -8.33
C ASP A 56 -11.47 -14.59 -7.15
N ASP A 57 -10.77 -14.75 -6.01
CA ASP A 57 -10.95 -14.02 -4.76
C ASP A 57 -9.78 -13.06 -4.48
N ASP A 58 -8.91 -12.78 -5.46
CA ASP A 58 -7.77 -11.88 -5.38
C ASP A 58 -8.13 -10.46 -5.81
N TYR A 59 -7.59 -9.51 -5.07
CA TYR A 59 -7.80 -8.08 -5.31
C TYR A 59 -6.47 -7.35 -5.25
N ILE A 60 -6.26 -6.43 -6.18
CA ILE A 60 -5.10 -5.53 -6.20
C ILE A 60 -5.47 -4.24 -5.48
N TYR A 61 -4.64 -3.85 -4.53
CA TYR A 61 -4.73 -2.58 -3.83
C TYR A 61 -3.52 -1.74 -4.20
N THR A 62 -3.75 -0.52 -4.67
CA THR A 62 -2.69 0.40 -5.08
C THR A 62 -2.75 1.67 -4.24
N LEU A 63 -1.61 2.09 -3.69
CA LEU A 63 -1.39 3.43 -3.15
C LEU A 63 -0.55 4.23 -4.13
N VAL A 64 -1.04 5.40 -4.51
CA VAL A 64 -0.37 6.35 -5.38
C VAL A 64 -0.10 7.63 -4.59
N ILE A 65 1.15 8.09 -4.62
CA ILE A 65 1.55 9.39 -4.05
C ILE A 65 2.20 10.18 -5.18
N SER A 66 1.53 11.24 -5.64
CA SER A 66 2.04 12.16 -6.66
C SER A 66 2.90 13.26 -6.05
N HIS A 67 3.71 13.91 -6.88
CA HIS A 67 4.58 15.03 -6.51
C HIS A 67 5.51 14.72 -5.32
N VAL A 68 6.08 13.52 -5.25
CA VAL A 68 6.82 13.00 -4.08
C VAL A 68 7.75 14.05 -3.45
N GLU A 69 7.66 14.17 -2.12
CA GLU A 69 8.43 15.10 -1.31
C GLU A 69 9.43 14.34 -0.41
N PRO A 70 10.54 14.97 0.05
CA PRO A 70 11.50 14.34 0.95
C PRO A 70 10.86 13.74 2.21
N GLU A 71 9.77 14.35 2.69
CA GLU A 71 8.99 13.93 3.83
C GLU A 71 8.31 12.60 3.58
N ASP A 72 8.02 12.20 2.34
CA ASP A 72 7.40 10.93 1.97
C ASP A 72 8.30 9.72 2.24
N GLN A 73 9.58 9.93 2.54
CA GLN A 73 10.47 8.86 3.00
C GLN A 73 9.94 8.16 4.24
N GLY A 74 10.21 6.86 4.34
CA GLY A 74 9.83 6.08 5.50
C GLY A 74 9.56 4.63 5.19
N GLU A 75 8.95 3.96 6.15
CA GLU A 75 8.59 2.55 6.05
C GLU A 75 7.09 2.44 5.81
N TYR A 76 6.69 1.77 4.74
CA TYR A 76 5.29 1.63 4.34
C TYR A 76 4.83 0.19 4.55
N SER A 77 3.61 0.03 5.07
CA SER A 77 2.94 -1.26 5.20
C SER A 77 1.45 -1.12 4.95
N ALA A 78 0.76 -2.24 4.79
CA ALA A 78 -0.67 -2.30 4.68
C ALA A 78 -1.24 -3.20 5.77
N LYS A 79 -2.30 -2.74 6.44
CA LYS A 79 -3.14 -3.57 7.31
C LYS A 79 -4.31 -4.09 6.49
N ILE A 80 -4.43 -5.41 6.38
CA ILE A 80 -5.47 -6.09 5.63
C ILE A 80 -6.46 -6.70 6.62
N SER A 81 -7.76 -6.53 6.40
CA SER A 81 -8.79 -7.15 7.24
C SER A 81 -9.82 -7.91 6.41
N ASN A 82 -10.17 -9.12 6.83
CA ASN A 82 -11.22 -9.93 6.20
C ASN A 82 -11.91 -10.83 7.26
N ILE A 83 -13.24 -10.79 7.35
CA ILE A 83 -14.08 -11.57 8.30
C ILE A 83 -13.48 -11.65 9.72
N GLY A 84 -13.10 -10.52 10.30
CA GLY A 84 -12.59 -10.46 11.67
C GLY A 84 -11.14 -10.91 11.87
N GLU A 85 -10.47 -11.37 10.82
CA GLU A 85 -9.02 -11.54 10.82
C GLU A 85 -8.35 -10.27 10.29
N SER A 86 -7.24 -9.87 10.92
CA SER A 86 -6.40 -8.77 10.46
C SER A 86 -4.95 -9.20 10.36
N LEU A 87 -4.33 -8.87 9.23
CA LEU A 87 -2.92 -9.14 8.93
C LEU A 87 -2.21 -7.84 8.58
N VAL A 88 -0.89 -7.83 8.71
CA VAL A 88 -0.04 -6.71 8.28
C VAL A 88 0.92 -7.25 7.23
N SER A 89 1.04 -6.56 6.10
CA SER A 89 2.00 -6.91 5.05
C SER A 89 3.43 -6.80 5.56
N ASN A 90 4.39 -7.33 4.79
CA ASN A 90 5.78 -6.88 4.92
C ASN A 90 5.88 -5.36 4.67
N LYS A 91 7.02 -4.81 5.06
CA LYS A 91 7.31 -3.40 5.02
C LYS A 91 8.20 -3.08 3.83
N CYS A 92 7.87 -2.03 3.08
CA CYS A 92 8.75 -1.46 2.06
C CYS A 92 9.42 -0.20 2.60
N LYS A 93 10.75 -0.14 2.51
CA LYS A 93 11.51 1.07 2.82
C LYS A 93 11.54 1.99 1.60
N VAL A 94 10.88 3.14 1.70
CA VAL A 94 10.89 4.19 0.68
C VAL A 94 11.96 5.22 1.00
N THR A 95 12.85 5.47 0.05
CA THR A 95 13.83 6.58 0.07
C THR A 95 13.52 7.54 -1.07
N VAL A 96 13.76 8.84 -0.87
CA VAL A 96 13.50 9.87 -1.89
C VAL A 96 14.83 10.49 -2.29
N SER A 97 15.08 10.56 -3.60
CA SER A 97 16.25 11.21 -4.21
C SER A 97 15.87 12.42 -5.06
#